data_AF-A0A0M1P9Z8-F1
#
_entry.id   AF-A0A0M1P9Z8-F1
#
_cell.length_a   1.000
_cell.length_b   1.000
_cell.length_c   1.000
_cell.angle_alpha   90.00
_cell.angle_beta   90.00
_cell.angle_gamma   90.00
#
_symmetry.space_group_name_H-M   'P 1'
#
loop_
_entity.id
_entity.type
_entity.pdbx_description
1 polymer ?
#
loop_
_entity_poly.entity_id
_entity_poly.type
_entity_poly.pdbx_seq_one_letter_code
_entity_poly.pdbx_strand_id
1 'polypeptide(L)'
;MSNQAWLENIDEGHTVFLSEPYFHQLDNIYRRVKWENEKWYVFDGSSKIAAKAVITKMMKDLESNPDALFHHKNNDLYFETFDHNIRKLNRITEEMHYFRNTLNSYSGAPESLDDMITLASEHKWKLFSAKFHRYNYDGINSAYNVKFISANGRFEAVYNTETAAIVTDPVNMGTYNYAPGSLNPIKYYKHNLYDLIPWKTWGNVDGVSYADIINLESTHGTVEQKTNTKNVEQWIANKTN
;
A
#
# COMPACT_ATOMS: atom_id res chain seq x y z
N MET A 1 -16.11 -20.70 16.61
CA MET A 1 -15.40 -19.87 17.60
C MET A 1 -14.94 -18.61 16.89
N SER A 2 -15.30 -17.43 17.40
CA SER A 2 -15.01 -16.15 16.74
C SER A 2 -13.51 -15.84 16.77
N ASN A 3 -13.00 -15.14 15.76
CA ASN A 3 -11.58 -14.75 15.62
C ASN A 3 -11.06 -13.87 16.78
N GLN A 4 -11.93 -13.38 17.66
CA GLN A 4 -11.60 -12.44 18.72
C GLN A 4 -11.05 -13.11 19.99
N ALA A 5 -11.55 -14.30 20.36
CA ALA A 5 -11.16 -14.98 21.60
C ALA A 5 -9.72 -15.54 21.60
N TRP A 6 -9.07 -15.64 20.43
CA TRP A 6 -7.69 -16.16 20.30
C TRP A 6 -6.61 -15.11 20.54
N LEU A 7 -6.93 -13.81 20.39
CA LEU A 7 -5.94 -12.73 20.55
C LEU A 7 -5.67 -12.40 22.03
N GLU A 8 -6.56 -12.78 22.94
CA GLU A 8 -6.48 -12.42 24.37
C GLU A 8 -5.54 -13.34 25.18
N ASN A 9 -5.06 -14.45 24.61
CA ASN A 9 -4.20 -15.43 25.31
C ASN A 9 -2.74 -15.47 24.82
N ILE A 10 -2.29 -14.45 24.06
CA ILE A 10 -0.89 -14.32 23.63
C ILE A 10 -0.23 -13.20 24.44
N ASP A 11 -0.03 -13.41 25.74
CA ASP A 11 0.85 -12.56 26.55
C ASP A 11 2.21 -13.25 26.73
N GLU A 12 3.07 -13.11 25.71
CA GLU A 12 4.50 -13.44 25.78
C GLU A 12 5.29 -12.18 26.16
N GLY A 13 4.93 -11.52 27.26
CA GLY A 13 5.63 -10.36 27.79
C GLY A 13 5.54 -9.11 26.89
N HIS A 14 5.68 -7.94 27.51
CA HIS A 14 5.71 -6.69 26.77
C HIS A 14 7.00 -6.57 25.94
N THR A 15 6.93 -6.94 24.66
CA THR A 15 7.98 -6.62 23.69
C THR A 15 7.83 -5.15 23.28
N VAL A 16 8.95 -4.42 23.24
CA VAL A 16 8.94 -3.05 22.71
C VAL A 16 8.67 -3.13 21.21
N PHE A 17 7.63 -2.43 20.73
CA PHE A 17 7.26 -2.41 19.32
C PHE A 17 8.46 -2.05 18.43
N LEU A 18 8.60 -2.73 17.28
CA LEU A 18 9.71 -2.59 16.32
C LEU A 18 11.12 -2.95 16.82
N SER A 19 11.27 -3.47 18.04
CA SER A 19 12.54 -4.03 18.53
C SER A 19 12.85 -5.38 17.87
N GLU A 20 14.10 -5.87 17.97
CA GLU A 20 14.44 -7.23 17.53
C GLU A 20 13.58 -8.31 18.23
N PRO A 21 13.39 -8.26 19.58
CA PRO A 21 12.46 -9.16 20.26
C PRO A 21 11.02 -9.15 19.71
N TYR A 22 10.54 -8.00 19.24
CA TYR A 22 9.22 -7.91 18.62
C TYR A 22 9.12 -8.76 17.35
N PHE A 23 10.11 -8.69 16.45
CA PHE A 23 10.11 -9.51 15.23
C PHE A 23 10.29 -11.00 15.54
N HIS A 24 11.05 -11.36 16.57
CA HIS A 24 11.11 -12.74 17.07
C HIS A 24 9.76 -13.22 17.61
N GLN A 25 9.03 -12.36 18.32
CA GLN A 25 7.68 -12.67 18.79
C GLN A 25 6.71 -12.91 17.62
N LEU A 26 6.80 -12.13 16.53
CA LEU A 26 6.00 -12.38 15.32
C LEU A 26 6.30 -13.74 14.70
N ASP A 27 7.57 -14.15 14.62
CA ASP A 27 7.96 -15.47 14.13
C ASP A 27 7.45 -16.60 15.04
N ASN A 28 7.53 -16.42 16.36
CA ASN A 28 6.98 -17.37 17.34
C ASN A 28 5.46 -17.53 17.18
N ILE A 29 4.74 -16.42 17.03
CA ILE A 29 3.29 -16.43 16.75
C ILE A 29 3.01 -17.20 15.48
N TYR A 30 3.75 -16.92 14.39
CA TYR A 30 3.58 -17.64 13.14
C TYR A 30 3.78 -19.14 13.32
N ARG A 31 4.89 -19.57 13.92
CA ARG A 31 5.23 -20.98 14.11
C ARG A 31 4.23 -21.71 14.99
N ARG A 32 3.87 -21.13 16.13
CA ARG A 32 2.89 -21.72 17.06
C ARG A 32 1.53 -21.87 16.40
N VAL A 33 0.98 -20.78 15.85
CA VAL A 33 -0.36 -20.81 15.23
C VAL A 33 -0.37 -21.77 14.04
N LYS A 34 0.72 -21.82 13.27
CA LYS A 34 0.84 -22.80 12.18
C LYS A 34 0.76 -24.22 12.75
N TRP A 35 1.62 -24.57 13.70
CA TRP A 35 1.67 -25.90 14.32
C TRP A 35 0.32 -26.35 14.92
N GLU A 36 -0.35 -25.47 15.65
CA GLU A 36 -1.67 -25.74 16.26
C GLU A 36 -2.78 -26.00 15.23
N ASN A 37 -2.60 -25.52 14.00
CA ASN A 37 -3.58 -25.61 12.93
C ASN A 37 -3.15 -26.55 11.79
N GLU A 38 -2.01 -27.22 11.92
CA GLU A 38 -1.52 -28.17 10.92
C GLU A 38 -2.47 -29.36 10.80
N LYS A 39 -2.89 -29.65 9.57
CA LYS A 39 -3.75 -30.78 9.23
C LYS A 39 -3.08 -31.64 8.15
N TRP A 40 -3.53 -32.89 8.01
CA TRP A 40 -2.96 -33.83 7.05
C TRP A 40 -3.17 -33.40 5.59
N TYR A 41 -2.05 -33.05 4.95
CA TYR A 41 -1.62 -32.96 3.54
C TYR A 41 -2.54 -32.59 2.35
N VAL A 42 -3.85 -32.30 2.50
CA VAL A 42 -4.69 -31.93 1.33
C VAL A 42 -5.42 -30.59 1.49
N PHE A 43 -5.61 -30.10 2.72
CA PHE A 43 -6.28 -28.83 3.00
C PHE A 43 -5.53 -27.98 4.03
N ASP A 44 -4.19 -28.07 4.05
CA ASP A 44 -3.40 -27.37 5.06
C ASP A 44 -3.43 -25.84 4.84
N GLY A 45 -4.35 -25.19 5.56
CA GLY A 45 -4.50 -23.73 5.64
C GLY A 45 -3.72 -23.11 6.80
N SER A 46 -2.95 -23.90 7.57
CA SER A 46 -2.25 -23.47 8.78
C SER A 46 -1.39 -22.23 8.55
N SER A 47 -0.63 -22.19 7.43
CA SER A 47 0.24 -21.06 7.08
C SER A 47 -0.55 -19.77 6.84
N LYS A 48 -1.79 -19.86 6.33
CA LYS A 48 -2.66 -18.71 6.09
C LYS A 48 -3.24 -18.19 7.40
N ILE A 49 -3.64 -19.11 8.29
CA ILE A 49 -4.14 -18.78 9.62
C ILE A 49 -3.03 -18.09 10.43
N ALA A 50 -1.82 -18.65 10.41
CA ALA A 50 -0.64 -18.08 11.04
C ALA A 50 -0.29 -16.69 10.48
N ALA A 51 -0.26 -16.54 9.16
CA ALA A 51 -0.01 -15.26 8.51
C ALA A 51 -1.04 -14.20 8.92
N LYS A 52 -2.33 -14.57 8.95
CA LYS A 52 -3.41 -13.67 9.39
C LYS A 52 -3.24 -13.25 10.85
N ALA A 53 -2.82 -14.15 11.73
CA ALA A 53 -2.54 -13.81 13.14
C ALA A 53 -1.41 -12.79 13.25
N VAL A 54 -0.30 -12.98 12.51
CA VAL A 54 0.81 -12.02 12.47
C VAL A 54 0.34 -10.66 11.94
N ILE A 55 -0.35 -10.62 10.80
CA ILE A 55 -0.86 -9.37 10.21
C ILE A 55 -1.77 -8.64 11.20
N THR A 56 -2.72 -9.35 11.82
CA THR A 56 -3.66 -8.76 12.78
C THR A 56 -2.92 -8.15 13.97
N LYS A 57 -1.89 -8.82 14.48
CA LYS A 57 -1.04 -8.25 15.54
C LYS A 57 -0.31 -7.01 15.07
N MET A 58 0.36 -7.07 13.91
CA MET A 58 1.10 -5.93 13.36
C MET A 58 0.19 -4.70 13.14
N MET A 59 -1.02 -4.91 12.60
CA MET A 59 -2.01 -3.84 12.42
C MET A 59 -2.35 -3.16 13.76
N LYS A 60 -2.74 -3.96 14.77
CA LYS A 60 -3.10 -3.46 16.10
C LYS A 60 -1.94 -2.74 16.80
N ASP A 61 -0.74 -3.30 16.70
CA ASP A 61 0.44 -2.72 17.33
C ASP A 61 0.81 -1.38 16.67
N LEU A 62 0.66 -1.25 15.34
CA LEU A 62 0.86 0.03 14.66
C LEU A 62 -0.23 1.05 14.98
N GLU A 63 -1.50 0.64 15.02
CA GLU A 63 -2.62 1.52 15.42
C GLU A 63 -2.46 2.05 16.85
N SER A 64 -1.88 1.24 17.73
CA SER A 64 -1.57 1.65 19.11
C SER A 64 -0.32 2.53 19.21
N ASN A 65 0.49 2.61 18.15
CA ASN A 65 1.75 3.35 18.09
C ASN A 65 1.90 4.10 16.75
N PRO A 66 0.98 5.03 16.41
CA PRO A 66 0.87 5.59 15.06
C PRO A 66 2.10 6.35 14.59
N ASP A 67 2.95 6.85 15.48
CA ASP A 67 4.16 7.58 15.07
C ASP A 67 5.42 6.70 15.01
N ALA A 68 5.33 5.43 15.42
CA ALA A 68 6.52 4.63 15.71
C ALA A 68 7.32 4.22 14.46
N LEU A 69 6.73 4.24 13.27
CA LEU A 69 7.46 3.91 12.03
C LEU A 69 8.25 5.08 11.46
N PHE A 70 7.92 6.33 11.82
CA PHE A 70 8.65 7.50 11.30
C PHE A 70 10.10 7.46 11.77
N HIS A 71 11.03 7.45 10.81
CA HIS A 71 12.48 7.43 11.03
C HIS A 71 13.01 6.25 11.87
N HIS A 72 12.19 5.23 12.14
CA HIS A 72 12.65 4.08 12.91
C HIS A 72 13.53 3.17 12.06
N LYS A 73 14.68 2.75 12.61
CA LYS A 73 15.68 1.92 11.90
C LYS A 73 15.16 0.60 11.33
N ASN A 74 14.05 0.08 11.89
CA ASN A 74 13.41 -1.17 11.50
C ASN A 74 12.09 -0.97 10.72
N ASN A 75 11.83 0.22 10.17
CA ASN A 75 10.62 0.48 9.39
C ASN A 75 10.54 -0.43 8.14
N ASP A 76 11.63 -0.60 7.40
CA ASP A 76 11.69 -1.48 6.23
C ASP A 76 11.42 -2.93 6.62
N LEU A 77 11.97 -3.39 7.75
CA LEU A 77 11.72 -4.73 8.27
C LEU A 77 10.24 -4.93 8.64
N TYR A 78 9.57 -3.91 9.15
CA TYR A 78 8.12 -3.94 9.38
C TYR A 78 7.36 -4.14 8.06
N PHE A 79 7.60 -3.29 7.05
CA PHE A 79 6.91 -3.41 5.75
C PHE A 79 7.20 -4.75 5.08
N GLU A 80 8.44 -5.22 5.12
CA GLU A 80 8.85 -6.52 4.57
C GLU A 80 8.13 -7.68 5.25
N THR A 81 8.07 -7.66 6.59
CA THR A 81 7.38 -8.69 7.38
C THR A 81 5.88 -8.66 7.10
N PHE A 82 5.28 -7.47 7.02
CA PHE A 82 3.86 -7.30 6.73
C PHE A 82 3.52 -7.84 5.34
N ASP A 83 4.21 -7.36 4.31
CA ASP A 83 4.00 -7.78 2.92
C ASP A 83 4.27 -9.29 2.75
N HIS A 84 5.28 -9.83 3.43
CA HIS A 84 5.59 -11.25 3.40
C HIS A 84 4.41 -12.10 3.89
N ASN A 85 3.75 -11.67 4.97
CA ASN A 85 2.59 -12.38 5.50
C ASN A 85 1.34 -12.17 4.64
N ILE A 86 1.10 -10.96 4.12
CA ILE A 86 0.00 -10.70 3.16
C ILE A 86 0.09 -11.67 1.97
N ARG A 87 1.31 -11.85 1.43
CA ARG A 87 1.55 -12.68 0.25
C ARG A 87 1.43 -14.19 0.49
N LYS A 88 1.17 -14.63 1.73
CA LYS A 88 0.81 -16.02 2.06
C LYS A 88 -0.70 -16.28 1.98
N LEU A 89 -1.52 -15.23 1.97
CA LEU A 89 -2.98 -15.34 1.95
C LEU A 89 -3.48 -15.63 0.53
N ASN A 90 -4.62 -16.31 0.41
CA ASN A 90 -5.27 -16.46 -0.91
C ASN A 90 -6.00 -15.18 -1.34
N ARG A 91 -6.49 -14.42 -0.37
CA ARG A 91 -7.21 -13.15 -0.54
C ARG A 91 -7.02 -12.35 0.74
N ILE A 92 -6.88 -11.03 0.61
CA ILE A 92 -6.91 -10.14 1.77
C ILE A 92 -8.34 -9.87 2.21
N THR A 93 -8.47 -9.40 3.45
CA THR A 93 -9.73 -8.88 3.98
C THR A 93 -9.91 -7.42 3.59
N GLU A 94 -11.12 -6.89 3.75
CA GLU A 94 -11.42 -5.48 3.54
C GLU A 94 -10.66 -4.59 4.53
N GLU A 95 -10.58 -5.02 5.79
CA GLU A 95 -9.79 -4.36 6.82
C GLU A 95 -8.32 -4.23 6.41
N MET A 96 -7.70 -5.31 5.94
CA MET A 96 -6.34 -5.28 5.40
C MET A 96 -6.26 -4.35 4.19
N HIS A 97 -7.23 -4.39 3.27
CA HIS A 97 -7.25 -3.52 2.10
C HIS A 97 -7.24 -2.04 2.49
N TYR A 98 -8.13 -1.59 3.38
CA TYR A 98 -8.14 -0.19 3.79
C TYR A 98 -6.95 0.19 4.67
N PHE A 99 -6.37 -0.75 5.42
CA PHE A 99 -5.14 -0.53 6.18
C PHE A 99 -3.95 -0.13 5.31
N ARG A 100 -3.99 -0.41 4.00
CA ARG A 100 -2.98 0.09 3.04
C ARG A 100 -2.89 1.62 3.04
N ASN A 101 -3.97 2.33 3.33
CA ASN A 101 -3.96 3.80 3.40
C ASN A 101 -3.16 4.28 4.62
N THR A 102 -3.32 3.59 5.76
CA THR A 102 -2.48 3.79 6.95
C THR A 102 -1.02 3.49 6.64
N LEU A 103 -0.71 2.40 5.94
CA LEU A 103 0.68 2.12 5.54
C LEU A 103 1.23 3.21 4.61
N ASN A 104 0.41 3.76 3.71
CA ASN A 104 0.84 4.78 2.75
C ASN A 104 1.15 6.14 3.41
N SER A 105 0.60 6.43 4.60
CA SER A 105 0.92 7.68 5.33
C SER A 105 2.38 7.74 5.83
N TYR A 106 3.07 6.60 5.87
CA TYR A 106 4.51 6.51 6.20
C TYR A 106 5.42 6.60 4.97
N SER A 107 4.87 6.91 3.79
CA SER A 107 5.62 6.94 2.54
C SER A 107 6.76 7.95 2.51
N GLY A 108 6.66 9.03 3.32
CA GLY A 108 7.54 10.19 3.21
C GLY A 108 7.37 10.95 1.90
N ALA A 109 6.23 10.78 1.20
CA ALA A 109 5.88 11.61 0.06
C ALA A 109 5.71 13.07 0.54
N PRO A 110 6.36 14.06 -0.10
CA PRO A 110 6.25 15.46 0.30
C PRO A 110 4.87 16.03 -0.07
N GLU A 111 4.43 17.09 0.60
CA GLU A 111 3.14 17.73 0.28
C GLU A 111 3.17 18.45 -1.09
N SER A 112 4.33 18.97 -1.48
CA SER A 112 4.50 19.75 -2.71
C SER A 112 4.96 18.90 -3.89
N LEU A 113 4.47 19.25 -5.08
CA LEU A 113 4.93 18.62 -6.32
C LEU A 113 6.42 18.90 -6.58
N ASP A 114 6.94 20.11 -6.32
CA ASP A 114 8.35 20.44 -6.61
C ASP A 114 9.33 19.58 -5.79
N ASP A 115 9.01 19.31 -4.53
CA ASP A 115 9.79 18.39 -3.70
C ASP A 115 9.72 16.96 -4.26
N MET A 116 8.54 16.50 -4.71
CA MET A 116 8.41 15.20 -5.35
C MET A 116 9.22 15.11 -6.66
N ILE A 117 9.24 16.16 -7.47
CA ILE A 117 10.08 16.24 -8.67
C ILE A 117 11.56 16.11 -8.30
N THR A 118 11.99 16.79 -7.23
CA THR A 118 13.36 16.68 -6.72
C THR A 118 13.67 15.23 -6.32
N LEU A 119 12.82 14.60 -5.51
CA LEU A 119 13.00 13.18 -5.13
C LEU A 119 12.97 12.23 -6.34
N ALA A 120 12.19 12.55 -7.37
CA ALA A 120 12.16 11.76 -8.60
C ALA A 120 13.44 11.90 -9.43
N SER A 121 14.03 13.09 -9.50
CA SER A 121 15.33 13.33 -10.14
C SER A 121 16.48 12.62 -9.41
N GLU A 122 16.33 12.38 -8.10
CA GLU A 122 17.25 11.60 -7.26
C GLU A 122 16.97 10.09 -7.29
N HIS A 123 16.06 9.62 -8.14
CA HIS A 123 15.63 8.22 -8.24
C HIS A 123 15.04 7.61 -6.96
N LYS A 124 14.62 8.42 -5.99
CA LYS A 124 13.91 7.96 -4.78
C LYS A 124 12.44 7.67 -5.08
N TRP A 125 11.89 8.37 -6.07
CA TRP A 125 10.55 8.16 -6.61
C TRP A 125 10.60 8.10 -8.13
N LYS A 126 9.56 7.56 -8.74
CA LYS A 126 9.45 7.42 -10.19
C LYS A 126 8.08 7.89 -10.66
N LEU A 127 8.06 8.79 -11.64
CA LEU A 127 6.85 9.13 -12.37
C LEU A 127 6.30 7.89 -13.08
N PHE A 128 5.03 7.61 -12.87
CA PHE A 128 4.37 6.43 -13.40
C PHE A 128 3.09 6.79 -14.15
N SER A 129 3.01 6.40 -15.41
CA SER A 129 1.79 6.54 -16.19
C SER A 129 0.85 5.37 -15.88
N ALA A 130 -0.10 5.60 -14.98
CA ALA A 130 -1.18 4.66 -14.71
C ALA A 130 -2.49 5.05 -15.42
N LYS A 131 -3.30 4.03 -15.72
CA LYS A 131 -4.70 4.19 -16.14
C LYS A 131 -5.58 4.76 -15.02
N PHE A 132 -5.35 4.32 -13.79
CA PHE A 132 -6.12 4.72 -12.61
C PHE A 132 -5.61 6.05 -12.02
N HIS A 133 -6.37 6.64 -11.08
CA HIS A 133 -6.13 7.97 -10.47
C HIS A 133 -6.38 9.17 -11.41
N ARG A 134 -7.18 8.94 -12.46
CA ARG A 134 -7.48 9.90 -13.53
C ARG A 134 -8.97 9.99 -13.78
N TYR A 135 -9.74 10.17 -12.71
CA TYR A 135 -11.19 10.35 -12.76
C TYR A 135 -11.56 11.76 -12.32
N ASN A 136 -12.38 12.45 -13.11
CA ASN A 136 -12.93 13.75 -12.75
C ASN A 136 -13.80 13.57 -11.49
N TYR A 137 -13.48 14.29 -10.42
CA TYR A 137 -14.13 14.17 -9.13
C TYR A 137 -14.26 15.55 -8.48
N ASP A 138 -15.44 15.90 -7.98
CA ASP A 138 -15.73 17.19 -7.33
C ASP A 138 -15.21 18.42 -8.08
N GLY A 139 -15.34 18.42 -9.41
CA GLY A 139 -14.91 19.53 -10.27
C GLY A 139 -13.40 19.61 -10.54
N ILE A 140 -12.61 18.65 -10.06
CA ILE A 140 -11.17 18.54 -10.35
C ILE A 140 -10.97 17.91 -11.73
N ASN A 141 -10.20 18.58 -12.60
CA ASN A 141 -9.75 18.01 -13.86
C ASN A 141 -8.62 17.00 -13.61
N SER A 142 -8.92 15.72 -13.76
CA SER A 142 -7.97 14.66 -13.47
C SER A 142 -6.89 14.47 -14.56
N ALA A 143 -6.95 15.21 -15.67
CA ALA A 143 -5.90 15.20 -16.70
C ALA A 143 -4.58 15.72 -16.13
N TYR A 144 -4.66 16.57 -15.10
CA TYR A 144 -3.53 17.16 -14.41
C TYR A 144 -2.97 16.30 -13.27
N ASN A 145 -3.62 15.18 -12.94
CA ASN A 145 -3.09 14.26 -11.96
C ASN A 145 -1.85 13.53 -12.52
N VAL A 146 -0.81 13.37 -11.72
CA VAL A 146 0.37 12.56 -12.03
C VAL A 146 0.71 11.67 -10.86
N LYS A 147 0.97 10.39 -11.14
CA LYS A 147 1.27 9.39 -10.13
C LYS A 147 2.77 9.16 -10.03
N PHE A 148 3.27 9.12 -8.81
CA PHE A 148 4.62 8.71 -8.47
C PHE A 148 4.57 7.44 -7.64
N ILE A 149 5.59 6.62 -7.80
CA ILE A 149 5.78 5.39 -7.03
C ILE A 149 7.18 5.43 -6.42
N SER A 150 7.33 5.06 -5.15
CA SER A 150 8.64 4.98 -4.49
C SER A 150 9.58 4.00 -5.21
N ALA A 151 10.89 4.16 -5.05
CA ALA A 151 11.88 3.32 -5.73
C ALA A 151 11.70 1.81 -5.44
N ASN A 152 11.24 1.45 -4.24
CA ASN A 152 10.93 0.08 -3.85
C ASN A 152 9.53 -0.40 -4.32
N GLY A 153 8.73 0.50 -4.90
CA GLY A 153 7.42 0.20 -5.47
C GLY A 153 6.26 0.13 -4.47
N ARG A 154 6.51 0.30 -3.17
CA ARG A 154 5.51 0.15 -2.10
C ARG A 154 4.58 1.34 -2.00
N PHE A 155 5.09 2.55 -2.08
CA PHE A 155 4.30 3.75 -1.81
C PHE A 155 3.90 4.42 -3.11
N GLU A 156 2.70 4.98 -3.12
CA GLU A 156 2.20 5.76 -4.23
C GLU A 156 1.76 7.13 -3.74
N ALA A 157 2.05 8.16 -4.53
CA ALA A 157 1.57 9.51 -4.32
C ALA A 157 1.03 10.03 -5.64
N VAL A 158 -0.06 10.79 -5.58
CA VAL A 158 -0.66 11.43 -6.75
C VAL A 158 -0.65 12.91 -6.49
N TYR A 159 -0.21 13.70 -7.47
CA TYR A 159 -0.19 15.16 -7.38
C TYR A 159 -1.02 15.71 -8.52
N ASN A 160 -1.68 16.83 -8.28
CA ASN A 160 -2.31 17.60 -9.35
C ASN A 160 -1.36 18.73 -9.75
N THR A 161 -1.03 18.83 -11.03
CA THR A 161 -0.06 19.81 -11.53
C THR A 161 -0.60 21.24 -11.58
N GLU A 162 -1.92 21.45 -11.58
CA GLU A 162 -2.51 22.80 -11.50
C GLU A 162 -2.44 23.36 -10.09
N THR A 163 -2.73 22.52 -9.09
CA THR A 163 -2.65 22.93 -7.67
C THR A 163 -1.26 22.78 -7.08
N ALA A 164 -0.37 22.05 -7.75
CA ALA A 164 0.96 21.64 -7.28
C ALA A 164 0.96 20.92 -5.92
N ALA A 165 -0.17 20.30 -5.55
CA ALA A 165 -0.37 19.65 -4.26
C ALA A 165 -0.70 18.16 -4.41
N ILE A 166 -0.48 17.41 -3.34
CA ILE A 166 -0.87 16.01 -3.24
C ILE A 166 -2.41 15.86 -3.34
N VAL A 167 -2.84 14.84 -4.05
CA VAL A 167 -4.24 14.47 -4.25
C VAL A 167 -4.65 13.48 -3.16
N THR A 168 -5.58 13.91 -2.33
CA THR A 168 -6.11 13.14 -1.18
C THR A 168 -7.57 12.74 -1.35
N ASP A 169 -8.18 13.07 -2.51
CA ASP A 169 -9.55 12.69 -2.78
C ASP A 169 -9.71 11.16 -2.84
N PRO A 170 -10.85 10.62 -2.38
CA PRO A 170 -11.03 9.18 -2.21
C PRO A 170 -10.99 8.40 -3.53
N VAL A 171 -11.13 9.05 -4.68
CA VAL A 171 -11.15 8.41 -5.99
C VAL A 171 -9.75 8.28 -6.57
N ASN A 172 -8.92 9.31 -6.41
CA ASN A 172 -7.63 9.42 -7.09
C ASN A 172 -6.42 9.36 -6.16
N MET A 173 -6.58 9.31 -4.84
CA MET A 173 -5.44 9.25 -3.91
C MET A 173 -4.47 8.10 -4.20
N GLY A 174 -3.19 8.31 -3.86
CA GLY A 174 -2.17 7.25 -3.85
C GLY A 174 -2.38 6.26 -2.71
N THR A 175 -1.93 5.02 -2.90
CA THR A 175 -2.13 3.91 -1.95
C THR A 175 -0.88 3.06 -1.78
N TYR A 176 -0.81 2.23 -0.73
CA TYR A 176 0.31 1.32 -0.51
C TYR A 176 0.15 0.00 -1.28
N ASN A 177 1.16 -0.44 -2.04
CA ASN A 177 1.20 -1.72 -2.74
C ASN A 177 1.82 -2.84 -1.89
N TYR A 178 1.04 -3.88 -1.56
CA TYR A 178 1.54 -5.10 -0.92
C TYR A 178 2.44 -5.92 -1.85
N ALA A 179 2.24 -5.78 -3.16
CA ALA A 179 3.06 -6.39 -4.17
C ALA A 179 3.37 -5.35 -5.27
N PRO A 180 4.58 -4.77 -5.28
CA PRO A 180 4.99 -3.84 -6.33
C PRO A 180 4.75 -4.38 -7.74
N GLY A 181 4.20 -3.54 -8.62
CA GLY A 181 3.98 -3.87 -10.02
C GLY A 181 5.28 -4.24 -10.75
N SER A 182 5.21 -5.20 -11.67
CA SER A 182 6.38 -5.66 -12.43
C SER A 182 5.96 -6.29 -13.76
N LEU A 183 6.86 -6.28 -14.75
CA LEU A 183 6.71 -7.05 -15.99
C LEU A 183 6.94 -8.55 -15.78
N ASN A 184 7.52 -8.96 -14.65
CA ASN A 184 7.65 -10.37 -14.31
C ASN A 184 6.24 -10.97 -14.05
N PRO A 185 5.83 -12.05 -14.74
CA PRO A 185 4.46 -12.58 -14.64
C PRO A 185 4.04 -12.98 -13.23
N ILE A 186 4.95 -13.53 -12.42
CA ILE A 186 4.66 -13.96 -11.05
C ILE A 186 4.45 -12.74 -10.14
N LYS A 187 5.31 -11.72 -10.27
CA LYS A 187 5.16 -10.46 -9.52
C LYS A 187 3.90 -9.71 -9.96
N TYR A 188 3.61 -9.67 -11.26
CA TYR A 188 2.38 -9.12 -11.80
C TYR A 188 1.14 -9.82 -11.23
N TYR A 189 1.13 -11.16 -11.21
CA TYR A 189 0.04 -11.94 -10.62
C TYR A 189 -0.19 -11.56 -9.15
N LYS A 190 0.88 -11.41 -8.35
CA LYS A 190 0.78 -10.98 -6.95
C LYS A 190 0.21 -9.57 -6.82
N HIS A 191 0.69 -8.61 -7.62
CA HIS A 191 0.13 -7.25 -7.65
C HIS A 191 -1.36 -7.26 -7.99
N ASN A 192 -1.75 -8.04 -8.99
CA ASN A 192 -3.15 -8.18 -9.34
C ASN A 192 -4.00 -8.79 -8.21
N LEU A 193 -3.48 -9.82 -7.54
CA LEU A 193 -4.19 -10.52 -6.47
C LEU A 193 -4.38 -9.67 -5.21
N TYR A 194 -3.36 -8.90 -4.81
CA TYR A 194 -3.35 -8.21 -3.52
C TYR A 194 -3.65 -6.71 -3.61
N ASP A 195 -3.48 -6.09 -4.77
CA ASP A 195 -3.69 -4.65 -4.93
C ASP A 195 -4.85 -4.35 -5.89
N LEU A 196 -4.87 -4.93 -7.10
CA LEU A 196 -5.90 -4.59 -8.10
C LEU A 196 -7.27 -5.23 -7.86
N ILE A 197 -7.33 -6.52 -7.52
CA ILE A 197 -8.61 -7.21 -7.26
C ILE A 197 -9.32 -6.61 -6.04
N PRO A 198 -8.64 -6.38 -4.90
CA PRO A 198 -9.26 -5.71 -3.75
C PRO A 198 -9.75 -4.30 -4.09
N TRP A 199 -8.95 -3.50 -4.81
CA TRP A 199 -9.39 -2.18 -5.28
C TRP A 199 -10.64 -2.25 -6.17
N LYS A 200 -10.72 -3.21 -7.11
CA LYS A 200 -11.92 -3.43 -7.92
C LYS A 200 -13.13 -3.92 -7.12
N THR A 201 -12.91 -4.43 -5.91
CA THR A 201 -13.98 -4.91 -5.03
C THR A 201 -14.49 -3.78 -4.14
N TRP A 202 -13.58 -2.94 -3.61
CA TRP A 202 -13.86 -2.04 -2.48
C TRP A 202 -13.52 -0.57 -2.71
N GLY A 203 -12.92 -0.19 -3.84
CA GLY A 203 -12.42 1.18 -4.06
C GLY A 203 -11.16 1.50 -3.25
N ASN A 204 -10.86 2.79 -3.01
CA ASN A 204 -9.71 3.17 -2.17
C ASN A 204 -10.08 3.35 -0.70
N VAL A 205 -11.31 3.81 -0.41
CA VAL A 205 -11.80 4.08 0.95
C VAL A 205 -13.20 3.49 1.11
N ASP A 206 -13.62 3.31 2.37
CA ASP A 206 -14.99 2.93 2.67
C ASP A 206 -15.98 4.01 2.19
N GLY A 207 -17.14 3.58 1.70
CA GLY A 207 -18.17 4.46 1.15
C GLY A 207 -17.96 4.94 -0.29
N VAL A 208 -16.81 4.69 -0.93
CA VAL A 208 -16.58 5.00 -2.36
C VAL A 208 -16.25 3.72 -3.12
N SER A 209 -17.26 3.10 -3.72
CA SER A 209 -17.09 1.81 -4.37
C SER A 209 -16.37 1.90 -5.70
N TYR A 210 -15.79 0.78 -6.16
CA TYR A 210 -15.25 0.69 -7.51
C TYR A 210 -16.31 1.02 -8.58
N ALA A 211 -17.57 0.61 -8.37
CA ALA A 211 -18.66 0.89 -9.30
C ALA A 211 -18.90 2.40 -9.43
N ASP A 212 -18.83 3.14 -8.33
CA ASP A 212 -18.97 4.60 -8.34
C ASP A 212 -17.80 5.24 -9.09
N ILE A 213 -16.56 4.79 -8.83
CA ILE A 213 -15.35 5.29 -9.46
C ILE A 213 -15.39 5.11 -10.98
N ILE A 214 -15.77 3.94 -11.49
CA ILE A 214 -15.75 3.68 -12.94
C ILE A 214 -16.85 4.39 -13.73
N ASN A 215 -17.87 4.91 -13.04
CA ASN A 215 -18.91 5.72 -13.67
C ASN A 215 -18.48 7.19 -13.85
N LEU A 216 -17.38 7.61 -13.21
CA LEU A 216 -16.80 8.93 -13.42
C LEU A 216 -16.12 9.03 -14.77
N GLU A 217 -16.15 10.23 -15.35
CA GLU A 217 -15.39 10.53 -16.56
C GLU A 217 -13.89 10.38 -16.28
N SER A 218 -13.21 9.56 -17.08
CA SER A 218 -11.77 9.39 -16.98
C SER A 218 -11.04 10.18 -18.07
N THR A 219 -10.04 10.96 -17.65
CA THR A 219 -9.16 11.68 -18.58
C THR A 219 -7.95 10.86 -19.00
N HIS A 220 -7.89 9.57 -18.67
CA HIS A 220 -6.80 8.71 -19.09
C HIS A 220 -6.69 8.64 -20.61
N GLY A 221 -5.50 8.93 -21.14
CA GLY A 221 -5.20 8.82 -22.56
C GLY A 221 -5.61 10.04 -23.40
N THR A 222 -6.23 11.05 -22.81
CA THR A 222 -6.51 12.34 -23.48
C THR A 222 -5.21 13.03 -23.89
N VAL A 223 -5.29 13.95 -24.86
CA VAL A 223 -4.14 14.74 -25.32
C VAL A 223 -3.61 15.62 -24.18
N GLU A 224 -4.51 16.22 -23.39
CA GLU A 224 -4.18 17.03 -22.22
C GLU A 224 -3.39 16.23 -21.19
N GLN A 225 -3.86 15.04 -20.81
CA GLN A 225 -3.18 14.18 -19.84
C GLN A 225 -1.79 13.75 -20.30
N LYS A 226 -1.65 13.38 -21.58
CA LYS A 226 -0.36 13.01 -22.18
C LYS A 226 0.61 14.18 -22.20
N THR A 227 0.11 15.36 -22.55
CA THR A 227 0.90 16.60 -22.58
C THR A 227 1.38 16.95 -21.17
N ASN A 228 0.48 16.89 -20.18
CA ASN A 228 0.83 17.14 -18.78
C ASN A 228 1.92 16.17 -18.28
N THR A 229 1.77 14.88 -18.55
CA THR A 229 2.77 13.87 -18.16
C THR A 229 4.14 14.16 -18.77
N LYS A 230 4.18 14.52 -20.06
CA LYS A 230 5.44 14.89 -20.75
C LYS A 230 6.09 16.13 -20.15
N ASN A 231 5.30 17.12 -19.73
CA ASN A 231 5.83 18.31 -19.06
C ASN A 231 6.50 17.93 -17.73
N VAL A 232 5.86 17.05 -16.95
CA VAL A 232 6.43 16.56 -15.68
C VAL A 232 7.72 15.76 -15.91
N GLU A 233 7.79 14.93 -16.97
CA GLU A 233 9.03 14.25 -17.36
C GLU A 233 10.16 15.25 -17.65
N GLN A 234 9.85 16.35 -18.34
CA GLN A 234 10.82 17.41 -18.62
C GLN A 234 11.25 18.16 -17.35
N TRP A 235 10.32 18.42 -16.41
CA TRP A 235 10.65 19.05 -15.13
C TRP A 235 11.64 18.21 -14.32
N ILE A 236 11.43 16.89 -14.26
CA ILE A 236 12.35 15.95 -13.60
C ILE A 236 13.72 15.98 -14.29
N ALA A 237 13.76 15.88 -15.62
CA ALA A 237 15.02 15.89 -16.37
C ALA A 237 15.82 17.19 -16.20
N ASN A 238 15.13 18.33 -16.06
CA ASN A 238 15.76 19.63 -15.88
C ASN A 238 16.34 19.83 -14.48
N LYS A 239 15.85 19.12 -13.45
CA LYS A 239 16.40 19.17 -12.08
C LYS A 239 17.67 18.33 -11.91
N THR A 240 17.95 17.43 -12.85
CA THR A 240 19.19 16.63 -12.88
C THR A 240 20.38 17.39 -13.46
N ASN A 241 20.15 18.52 -14.16
CA ASN A 241 21.18 19.40 -14.74
C ASN A 241 21.53 20.56 -13.81
#